data_AF-A0A522EB05-F1
#
_entry.id   AF-A0A522EB05-F1
#
_cell.length_a   1.000
_cell.length_b   1.000
_cell.length_c   1.000
_cell.angle_alpha   90.00
_cell.angle_beta   90.00
_cell.angle_gamma   90.00
#
_symmetry.space_group_name_H-M   'P 1'
#
loop_
_entity.id
_entity.type
_entity.pdbx_description
1 polymer ?
#
loop_
_entity_poly.entity_id
_entity_poly.type
_entity_poly.pdbx_seq_one_letter_code
_entity_poly.pdbx_strand_id
1 'polypeptide(L)'
;GQHDVIGYEGPSRRIMVVDDTPDHRRFMAESLEAIGFEVVAAETAAALLDYARLPKRYDLVLIDFHLADTTADQVLPQLRELDGWDAVPVILISASPPEQTQDFVAVVSKPASQNKILATIAEVLDIVWLYAPPNSDTKPYSACTQLDWENALNAGDVFAIEACINHLGHHNPALAGQVRQHLERYDFVAIRQQLATYLNDAYVQNPSDAELIARDPQHGDIHSAIG
;
A
#
# COMPACT_ATOMS: atom_id res chain seq x y z
N GLY A 1 -2.13 -13.89 14.83
CA GLY A 1 -1.44 -14.30 13.60
C GLY A 1 -1.92 -13.36 12.53
N GLN A 2 -1.01 -12.62 11.91
CA GLN A 2 -1.35 -11.68 10.85
C GLN A 2 -1.48 -12.52 9.58
N HIS A 3 -2.72 -12.86 9.21
CA HIS A 3 -3.01 -13.56 7.96
C HIS A 3 -3.34 -12.50 6.90
N ASP A 4 -2.86 -12.71 5.67
CA ASP A 4 -3.14 -11.78 4.58
C ASP A 4 -4.65 -11.76 4.28
N VAL A 5 -5.21 -10.56 4.22
CA VAL A 5 -6.60 -10.36 3.78
C VAL A 5 -6.62 -10.57 2.28
N ILE A 6 -7.40 -11.56 1.83
CA ILE A 6 -7.55 -11.91 0.40
C ILE A 6 -8.92 -11.55 -0.17
N GLY A 7 -9.84 -11.09 0.69
CA GLY A 7 -11.20 -10.79 0.32
C GLY A 7 -12.08 -10.46 1.52
N TYR A 8 -13.38 -10.37 1.30
CA TYR A 8 -14.39 -10.26 2.35
C TYR A 8 -15.69 -10.97 1.98
N GLU A 9 -16.50 -11.29 2.99
CA GLU A 9 -17.83 -11.85 2.80
C GLU A 9 -18.88 -10.78 2.46
N GLY A 10 -19.87 -11.15 1.66
CA GLY A 10 -21.02 -10.29 1.36
C GLY A 10 -21.00 -9.67 -0.05
N PRO A 11 -21.84 -8.65 -0.30
CA PRO A 11 -21.93 -8.03 -1.61
C PRO A 11 -20.71 -7.17 -1.94
N SER A 12 -20.39 -7.04 -3.23
CA SER A 12 -19.39 -6.08 -3.72
C SER A 12 -19.68 -4.67 -3.19
N ARG A 13 -18.67 -4.06 -2.54
CA ARG A 13 -18.72 -2.71 -2.00
C ARG A 13 -17.92 -1.77 -2.88
N ARG A 14 -18.48 -0.59 -3.14
CA ARG A 14 -17.81 0.46 -3.92
C ARG A 14 -17.25 1.55 -3.02
N ILE A 15 -15.94 1.77 -3.09
CA ILE A 15 -15.22 2.77 -2.31
C ILE A 15 -14.75 3.90 -3.22
N MET A 16 -15.01 5.14 -2.81
CA MET A 16 -14.40 6.33 -3.40
C MET A 16 -13.10 6.66 -2.64
N VAL A 17 -11.98 6.79 -3.35
CA VAL A 17 -10.69 7.21 -2.79
C VAL A 17 -10.36 8.60 -3.33
N VAL A 18 -10.12 9.55 -2.43
CA VAL A 18 -9.81 10.95 -2.78
C VAL A 18 -8.49 11.36 -2.14
N ASP A 19 -7.45 11.50 -2.94
CA ASP A 19 -6.10 11.89 -2.50
C ASP A 19 -5.40 12.58 -3.68
N ASP A 20 -4.79 13.73 -3.47
CA ASP A 20 -4.16 14.51 -4.53
C ASP A 20 -2.78 13.97 -4.94
N THR A 21 -2.16 13.14 -4.09
CA THR A 21 -0.86 12.53 -4.33
C THR A 21 -1.03 11.28 -5.20
N PRO A 22 -0.53 11.27 -6.46
CA PRO A 22 -0.80 10.19 -7.41
C PRO A 22 -0.40 8.80 -6.92
N ASP A 23 0.78 8.70 -6.29
CA ASP A 23 1.31 7.42 -5.81
C ASP A 23 0.49 6.88 -4.63
N HIS A 24 0.08 7.73 -3.69
CA HIS A 24 -0.79 7.34 -2.57
C HIS A 24 -2.17 6.91 -3.06
N ARG A 25 -2.79 7.71 -3.93
CA ARG A 25 -4.09 7.41 -4.53
C ARG A 25 -4.07 6.07 -5.26
N ARG A 26 -3.03 5.85 -6.08
CA ARG A 26 -2.85 4.61 -6.83
C ARG A 26 -2.65 3.41 -5.91
N PHE A 27 -1.72 3.51 -4.96
CA PHE A 27 -1.43 2.44 -4.01
C PHE A 27 -2.68 2.04 -3.21
N MET A 28 -3.46 3.02 -2.73
CA MET A 28 -4.70 2.77 -2.00
C MET A 28 -5.73 2.05 -2.87
N ALA A 29 -5.92 2.53 -4.11
CA ALA A 29 -6.88 1.94 -5.03
C ALA A 29 -6.51 0.49 -5.37
N GLU A 30 -5.28 0.24 -5.82
CA GLU A 30 -4.80 -1.10 -6.17
C GLU A 30 -4.88 -2.06 -4.97
N SER A 31 -4.56 -1.57 -3.77
CA SER A 31 -4.62 -2.37 -2.54
C SER A 31 -6.04 -2.80 -2.16
N LEU A 32 -7.03 -1.91 -2.33
CA LEU A 32 -8.43 -2.22 -2.03
C LEU A 32 -9.05 -3.07 -3.14
N GLU A 33 -8.73 -2.81 -4.41
CA GLU A 33 -9.16 -3.63 -5.55
C GLU A 33 -8.66 -5.07 -5.43
N ALA A 34 -7.41 -5.28 -4.97
CA ALA A 34 -6.85 -6.61 -4.73
C ALA A 34 -7.61 -7.41 -3.66
N ILE A 35 -8.35 -6.74 -2.77
CA ILE A 35 -9.21 -7.35 -1.74
C ILE A 35 -10.67 -7.51 -2.24
N GLY A 36 -10.96 -7.13 -3.48
CA GLY A 36 -12.27 -7.29 -4.11
C GLY A 36 -13.24 -6.13 -3.89
N PHE A 37 -12.76 -4.94 -3.51
CA PHE A 37 -13.56 -3.72 -3.58
C PHE A 37 -13.65 -3.19 -5.00
N GLU A 38 -14.77 -2.59 -5.36
CA GLU A 38 -14.82 -1.71 -6.53
C GLU A 38 -14.30 -0.34 -6.13
N VAL A 39 -13.21 0.14 -6.72
CA VAL A 39 -12.66 1.44 -6.37
C VAL A 39 -12.90 2.46 -7.48
N VAL A 40 -13.27 3.68 -7.09
CA VAL A 40 -13.21 4.86 -7.95
C VAL A 40 -12.27 5.84 -7.28
N ALA A 41 -11.30 6.34 -8.04
CA ALA A 41 -10.31 7.27 -7.54
C ALA A 41 -10.55 8.69 -8.09
N ALA A 42 -10.44 9.68 -7.21
CA ALA A 42 -10.51 11.10 -7.54
C ALA A 42 -9.26 11.81 -7.01
N GLU A 43 -8.72 12.74 -7.80
CA GLU A 43 -7.54 13.53 -7.41
C GLU A 43 -7.89 14.85 -6.71
N THR A 44 -9.14 15.30 -6.84
CA THR A 44 -9.62 16.58 -6.33
C THR A 44 -11.03 16.47 -5.76
N ALA A 45 -11.43 17.45 -4.94
CA ALA A 45 -12.79 17.56 -4.46
C ALA A 45 -13.79 17.81 -5.61
N ALA A 46 -13.39 18.60 -6.61
CA ALA A 46 -14.20 18.80 -7.81
C ALA A 46 -14.49 17.46 -8.52
N ALA A 47 -13.47 16.61 -8.71
CA ALA A 47 -13.65 15.29 -9.32
C ALA A 47 -14.54 14.37 -8.45
N LEU A 48 -14.39 14.41 -7.12
CA LEU A 48 -15.29 13.72 -6.19
C LEU A 48 -16.76 14.12 -6.43
N LEU A 49 -17.05 15.43 -6.47
CA LEU A 49 -18.41 15.93 -6.68
C LEU A 49 -18.96 15.57 -8.07
N ASP A 50 -18.11 15.54 -9.10
CA ASP A 50 -18.51 15.10 -10.44
C ASP A 50 -18.87 13.61 -10.48
N TYR A 51 -18.07 12.75 -9.85
CA TYR A 51 -18.43 11.34 -9.68
C TYR A 51 -19.69 11.16 -8.84
N ALA A 52 -19.89 11.99 -7.82
CA ALA A 52 -21.05 11.94 -6.95
C ALA A 52 -22.37 12.25 -7.64
N ARG A 53 -22.35 13.04 -8.71
CA ARG A 53 -23.52 13.36 -9.54
C ARG A 53 -23.89 12.24 -10.52
N LEU A 54 -23.01 11.25 -10.74
CA LEU A 54 -23.32 10.13 -11.61
C LEU A 54 -24.30 9.17 -10.92
N PRO A 55 -25.12 8.40 -11.68
CA PRO A 55 -26.09 7.46 -11.13
C PRO A 55 -25.42 6.17 -10.62
N LYS A 56 -24.44 6.32 -9.73
CA LYS A 56 -23.64 5.27 -9.10
C LYS A 56 -23.75 5.41 -7.58
N ARG A 57 -23.89 4.29 -6.88
CA ARG A 57 -23.88 4.26 -5.41
C ARG A 57 -22.47 3.96 -4.91
N TYR A 58 -22.14 4.55 -3.78
CA TYR A 58 -20.90 4.34 -3.04
C TYR A 58 -21.24 3.89 -1.64
N ASP A 59 -20.47 2.94 -1.12
CA ASP A 59 -20.62 2.43 0.23
C ASP A 59 -19.74 3.21 1.22
N LEU A 60 -18.67 3.84 0.74
CA LEU A 60 -17.69 4.54 1.57
C LEU A 60 -16.89 5.57 0.77
N VAL A 61 -16.48 6.64 1.44
CA VAL A 61 -15.42 7.55 0.98
C VAL A 61 -14.22 7.48 1.91
N LEU A 62 -13.04 7.31 1.33
CA LEU A 62 -11.75 7.58 1.97
C LEU A 62 -11.22 8.89 1.38
N ILE A 63 -10.97 9.89 2.22
CA ILE A 63 -10.56 11.23 1.75
C ILE A 63 -9.35 11.74 2.53
N ASP A 64 -8.37 12.30 1.81
CA ASP A 64 -7.30 13.08 2.42
C ASP A 64 -7.82 14.44 2.90
N PHE A 65 -7.28 14.96 4.00
CA PHE A 65 -7.75 16.23 4.55
C PHE A 65 -7.42 17.43 3.64
N HIS A 66 -6.20 17.45 3.12
CA HIS A 66 -5.74 18.48 2.20
C HIS A 66 -5.78 17.94 0.78
N LEU A 67 -6.54 18.60 -0.09
CA LEU A 67 -6.55 18.33 -1.52
C LEU A 67 -6.00 19.56 -2.26
N ALA A 68 -5.63 19.37 -3.53
CA ALA A 68 -5.06 20.44 -4.34
C ALA A 68 -6.01 21.65 -4.51
N ASP A 69 -7.34 21.43 -4.43
CA ASP A 69 -8.37 22.45 -4.67
C ASP A 69 -9.08 22.95 -3.40
N THR A 70 -9.19 22.14 -2.34
CA THR A 70 -9.92 22.48 -1.10
C THR A 70 -9.54 21.53 0.04
N THR A 71 -10.22 21.66 1.19
CA THR A 71 -10.08 20.73 2.33
C THR A 71 -11.31 19.83 2.48
N ALA A 72 -11.12 18.66 3.11
CA ALA A 72 -12.19 17.66 3.23
C ALA A 72 -13.46 18.20 3.95
N ASP A 73 -13.28 19.05 4.97
CA ASP A 73 -14.36 19.70 5.71
C ASP A 73 -15.14 20.74 4.87
N GLN A 74 -14.52 21.32 3.84
CA GLN A 74 -15.16 22.27 2.93
C GLN A 74 -15.98 21.58 1.82
N VAL A 75 -15.54 20.41 1.34
CA VAL A 75 -16.26 19.64 0.31
C VAL A 75 -17.38 18.78 0.90
N LEU A 76 -17.24 18.31 2.14
CA LEU A 76 -18.19 17.37 2.72
C LEU A 76 -19.63 17.91 2.81
N PRO A 77 -19.90 19.17 3.22
CA PRO A 77 -21.25 19.73 3.17
C PRO A 77 -21.86 19.72 1.76
N GLN A 78 -21.05 20.04 0.74
CA GLN A 78 -21.49 20.02 -0.66
C GLN A 78 -21.81 18.61 -1.13
N LEU A 79 -21.04 17.61 -0.67
CA LEU A 79 -21.30 16.21 -0.96
C LEU A 79 -22.63 15.75 -0.34
N ARG A 80 -22.94 16.20 0.88
CA ARG A 80 -24.20 15.86 1.58
C ARG A 80 -25.45 16.44 0.92
N GLU A 81 -25.32 17.53 0.15
CA GLU A 81 -26.42 18.11 -0.63
C GLU A 81 -26.80 17.27 -1.87
N LEU A 82 -25.98 16.29 -2.26
CA LEU A 82 -26.24 15.44 -3.42
C LEU A 82 -27.15 14.24 -3.08
N ASP A 83 -28.06 13.92 -3.98
CA ASP A 83 -28.99 12.80 -3.84
C ASP A 83 -28.24 11.47 -3.63
N GLY A 84 -28.57 10.77 -2.54
CA GLY A 84 -27.97 9.47 -2.21
C GLY A 84 -26.65 9.54 -1.46
N TRP A 85 -26.17 10.74 -1.12
CA TRP A 85 -24.91 10.93 -0.39
C TRP A 85 -25.06 11.25 1.09
N ASP A 86 -26.26 11.62 1.56
CA ASP A 86 -26.51 12.01 2.97
C ASP A 86 -25.99 10.97 4.00
N ALA A 87 -26.19 9.69 3.72
CA ALA A 87 -25.82 8.60 4.62
C ALA A 87 -24.48 7.89 4.29
N VAL A 88 -23.77 8.30 3.24
CA VAL A 88 -22.52 7.60 2.84
C VAL A 88 -21.43 7.88 3.89
N PRO A 89 -20.87 6.87 4.56
CA PRO A 89 -19.82 7.10 5.54
C PRO A 89 -18.56 7.69 4.87
N VAL A 90 -17.90 8.60 5.59
CA VAL A 90 -16.66 9.25 5.13
C VAL A 90 -15.59 9.08 6.20
N ILE A 91 -14.50 8.43 5.86
CA ILE A 91 -13.31 8.27 6.71
C ILE A 91 -12.27 9.28 6.26
N LEU A 92 -11.78 10.08 7.21
CA LEU A 92 -10.69 11.01 6.98
C LEU A 92 -9.35 10.30 7.16
N ILE A 93 -8.44 10.43 6.19
CA ILE A 93 -7.04 9.98 6.32
C ILE A 93 -6.17 11.23 6.36
N SER A 94 -5.50 11.55 7.47
CA SER A 94 -4.81 12.85 7.59
C SER A 94 -3.54 12.80 8.43
N ALA A 95 -2.51 13.56 8.04
CA ALA A 95 -1.33 13.81 8.87
C ALA A 95 -1.60 14.84 9.99
N SER A 96 -2.52 15.76 9.76
CA SER A 96 -2.90 16.82 10.70
C SER A 96 -4.42 17.02 10.61
N PRO A 97 -5.22 16.21 11.32
CA PRO A 97 -6.68 16.33 11.29
C PRO A 97 -7.13 17.69 11.85
N PRO A 98 -8.29 18.21 11.40
CA PRO A 98 -8.87 19.42 11.97
C PRO A 98 -9.30 19.18 13.42
N GLU A 99 -9.49 20.26 14.18
CA GLU A 99 -9.95 20.19 15.58
C GLU A 99 -11.36 19.57 15.68
N GLN A 100 -12.21 19.82 14.68
CA GLN A 100 -13.56 19.26 14.59
C GLN A 100 -13.61 18.18 13.52
N THR A 101 -13.95 16.96 13.92
CA THR A 101 -13.99 15.78 13.04
C THR A 101 -15.35 15.08 13.05
N GLN A 102 -16.38 15.72 13.63
CA GLN A 102 -17.71 15.16 13.86
C GLN A 102 -18.45 14.72 12.58
N ASP A 103 -18.11 15.29 11.43
CA ASP A 103 -18.73 14.96 10.15
C ASP A 103 -18.11 13.72 9.48
N PHE A 104 -16.98 13.25 10.02
CA PHE A 104 -16.30 12.01 9.60
C PHE A 104 -16.67 10.89 10.56
N VAL A 105 -17.00 9.71 10.01
CA VAL A 105 -17.35 8.55 10.85
C VAL A 105 -16.13 7.96 11.56
N ALA A 106 -14.94 8.18 11.00
CA ALA A 106 -13.67 7.84 11.62
C ALA A 106 -12.54 8.70 11.04
N VAL A 107 -11.44 8.77 11.80
CA VAL A 107 -10.21 9.46 11.39
C VAL A 107 -9.03 8.50 11.54
N VAL A 108 -8.21 8.41 10.49
CA VAL A 108 -6.99 7.61 10.45
C VAL A 108 -5.79 8.53 10.28
N SER A 109 -4.90 8.56 11.27
CA SER A 109 -3.70 9.41 11.22
C SER A 109 -2.63 8.85 10.29
N LYS A 110 -2.02 9.69 9.46
CA LYS A 110 -0.83 9.36 8.66
C LYS A 110 0.43 9.41 9.55
N PRO A 111 1.43 8.51 9.36
CA PRO A 111 1.44 7.40 8.41
C PRO A 111 0.49 6.28 8.86
N ALA A 112 -0.42 5.89 7.98
CA ALA A 112 -1.42 4.87 8.26
C ALA A 112 -0.96 3.53 7.67
N SER A 113 -0.91 2.48 8.49
CA SER A 113 -0.68 1.13 7.97
C SER A 113 -1.93 0.62 7.25
N GLN A 114 -1.74 -0.25 6.26
CA GLN A 114 -2.85 -0.90 5.56
C GLN A 114 -3.80 -1.62 6.53
N ASN A 115 -3.26 -2.32 7.53
CA ASN A 115 -4.06 -2.98 8.57
C ASN A 115 -4.98 -2.02 9.32
N LYS A 116 -4.49 -0.80 9.64
CA LYS A 116 -5.29 0.18 10.36
C LYS A 116 -6.46 0.66 9.50
N ILE A 117 -6.21 0.92 8.22
CA ILE A 117 -7.24 1.34 7.26
C ILE A 117 -8.26 0.22 7.07
N LEU A 118 -7.84 -1.02 6.84
CA LEU A 118 -8.74 -2.16 6.70
C LEU A 118 -9.56 -2.40 7.97
N ALA A 119 -8.96 -2.30 9.16
CA ALA A 119 -9.70 -2.41 10.41
C ALA A 119 -10.81 -1.34 10.52
N THR A 120 -10.49 -0.08 10.18
CA THR A 120 -11.47 1.01 10.20
C THR A 120 -12.57 0.82 9.15
N ILE A 121 -12.23 0.37 7.94
CA ILE A 121 -13.22 0.03 6.90
C ILE A 121 -14.16 -1.08 7.42
N ALA A 122 -13.63 -2.09 8.09
CA ALA A 122 -14.43 -3.18 8.60
C ALA A 122 -15.39 -2.77 9.72
N GLU A 123 -14.93 -1.90 10.63
CA GLU A 123 -15.78 -1.32 11.66
C GLU A 123 -16.92 -0.48 11.05
N VAL A 124 -16.61 0.31 10.01
CA VAL A 124 -17.58 1.22 9.39
C VAL A 124 -18.58 0.50 8.48
N LEU A 125 -18.14 -0.52 7.75
CA LEU A 125 -18.96 -1.23 6.76
C LEU A 125 -19.49 -2.59 7.24
N ASP A 126 -19.17 -2.97 8.48
CA ASP A 126 -19.49 -4.29 9.07
C ASP A 126 -18.96 -5.44 8.21
N ILE A 127 -17.66 -5.40 7.91
CA ILE A 127 -17.01 -6.38 7.03
C ILE A 127 -16.44 -7.57 7.81
N VAL A 128 -16.73 -8.76 7.32
CA VAL A 128 -16.06 -10.00 7.71
C VAL A 128 -14.98 -10.32 6.69
N TRP A 129 -13.71 -10.22 7.10
CA TRP A 129 -12.56 -10.47 6.23
C TRP A 129 -12.37 -11.97 5.96
N LEU A 130 -12.06 -12.27 4.70
CA LEU A 130 -11.54 -13.57 4.28
C LEU A 130 -10.01 -13.52 4.35
N TYR A 131 -9.46 -14.44 5.11
CA TYR A 131 -8.03 -14.57 5.29
C TYR A 131 -7.50 -15.73 4.48
N ALA A 132 -6.31 -15.54 3.92
CA ALA A 132 -5.50 -16.62 3.42
C ALA A 132 -5.36 -17.70 4.50
N PRO A 133 -5.63 -19.00 4.21
CA PRO A 133 -5.34 -20.06 5.17
C PRO A 133 -3.89 -19.96 5.67
N PRO A 134 -3.58 -20.45 6.88
CA PRO A 134 -2.26 -20.31 7.49
C PRO A 134 -1.07 -20.81 6.64
N ASN A 135 -1.35 -21.56 5.56
CA ASN A 135 -0.40 -22.10 4.59
C ASN A 135 -0.76 -21.75 3.12
N SER A 136 -1.67 -20.80 2.84
CA SER A 136 -1.77 -20.25 1.47
C SER A 136 -0.69 -19.18 1.29
N ASP A 137 0.55 -19.65 1.33
CA ASP A 137 1.69 -18.95 0.78
C ASP A 137 1.52 -18.85 -0.74
N THR A 138 0.69 -17.93 -1.21
CA THR A 138 0.82 -17.33 -2.55
C THR A 138 0.16 -15.94 -2.61
N LYS A 139 0.61 -14.98 -1.80
CA LYS A 139 1.43 -13.96 -2.47
C LYS A 139 2.83 -14.53 -2.41
N PRO A 140 3.53 -14.71 -3.53
CA PRO A 140 4.95 -14.88 -3.37
C PRO A 140 5.39 -13.54 -2.75
N TYR A 141 5.81 -13.55 -1.48
CA TYR A 141 7.04 -12.83 -1.18
C TYR A 141 8.10 -13.55 -2.03
N SER A 142 8.06 -13.28 -3.34
CA SER A 142 9.09 -13.67 -4.27
C SER A 142 10.36 -13.12 -3.64
N ALA A 143 11.32 -14.02 -3.42
CA ALA A 143 12.67 -13.75 -2.96
C ALA A 143 12.99 -12.26 -2.89
N CYS A 144 13.12 -11.68 -1.68
CA CYS A 144 13.31 -10.25 -1.46
C CYS A 144 14.13 -9.64 -2.59
N THR A 145 13.43 -9.02 -3.52
CA THR A 145 14.05 -8.64 -4.78
C THR A 145 14.93 -7.44 -4.50
N GLN A 146 15.88 -7.17 -5.38
CA GLN A 146 16.67 -5.95 -5.25
C GLN A 146 15.77 -4.70 -5.14
N LEU A 147 14.61 -4.71 -5.81
CA LEU A 147 13.64 -3.63 -5.77
C LEU A 147 12.94 -3.52 -4.40
N ASP A 148 12.60 -4.64 -3.76
CA ASP A 148 12.00 -4.64 -2.41
C ASP A 148 12.95 -4.07 -1.36
N TRP A 149 14.23 -4.47 -1.42
CA TRP A 149 15.26 -3.93 -0.53
C TRP A 149 15.46 -2.44 -0.73
N GLU A 150 15.57 -1.97 -1.98
CA GLU A 150 15.75 -0.55 -2.28
C GLU A 150 14.55 0.28 -1.82
N ASN A 151 13.32 -0.18 -2.06
CA ASN A 151 12.12 0.52 -1.61
C ASN A 151 12.07 0.64 -0.08
N ALA A 152 12.31 -0.47 0.63
CA ALA A 152 12.33 -0.48 2.09
C ALA A 152 13.44 0.42 2.67
N LEU A 153 14.63 0.39 2.08
CA LEU A 153 15.79 1.20 2.49
C LEU A 153 15.65 2.68 2.12
N ASN A 154 14.94 3.03 1.05
CA ASN A 154 14.65 4.42 0.68
C ASN A 154 13.55 5.02 1.55
N ALA A 155 12.55 4.23 1.91
CA ALA A 155 11.48 4.63 2.82
C ALA A 155 11.92 4.67 4.30
N GLY A 156 13.04 4.03 4.65
CA GLY A 156 13.45 3.85 6.04
C GLY A 156 12.48 2.94 6.82
N ASP A 157 11.77 2.06 6.12
CA ASP A 157 10.78 1.16 6.71
C ASP A 157 11.48 -0.04 7.38
N VAL A 158 11.77 0.12 8.67
CA VAL A 158 12.43 -0.90 9.48
C VAL A 158 11.68 -2.24 9.48
N PHE A 159 10.35 -2.21 9.42
CA PHE A 159 9.55 -3.44 9.43
C PHE A 159 9.68 -4.18 8.10
N ALA A 160 9.62 -3.46 6.98
CA ALA A 160 9.86 -4.04 5.66
C ALA A 160 11.30 -4.58 5.53
N ILE A 161 12.29 -3.87 6.06
CA ILE A 161 13.68 -4.33 6.08
C ILE A 161 13.83 -5.62 6.91
N GLU A 162 13.25 -5.70 8.12
CA GLU A 162 13.30 -6.94 8.94
C GLU A 162 12.61 -8.13 8.26
N ALA A 163 11.48 -7.91 7.58
CA ALA A 163 10.84 -8.95 6.79
C ALA A 163 11.79 -9.48 5.71
N CYS A 164 12.52 -8.57 5.05
CA CYS A 164 13.49 -8.96 4.04
C CYS A 164 14.69 -9.74 4.62
N ILE A 165 15.18 -9.33 5.79
CA ILE A 165 16.25 -10.02 6.51
C ILE A 165 15.83 -11.44 6.91
N ASN A 166 14.60 -11.62 7.42
CA ASN A 166 14.12 -12.94 7.84
C ASN A 166 14.02 -13.91 6.66
N HIS A 167 13.52 -13.44 5.52
CA HIS A 167 13.46 -14.24 4.31
C HIS A 167 14.87 -14.62 3.80
N LEU A 168 15.79 -13.66 3.76
CA LEU A 168 17.20 -13.92 3.43
C LEU A 168 17.80 -14.98 4.36
N GLY A 169 17.42 -14.97 5.64
CA GLY A 169 17.91 -15.91 6.65
C GLY A 169 17.62 -17.38 6.36
N HIS A 170 16.57 -17.69 5.60
CA HIS A 170 16.26 -19.07 5.20
C HIS A 170 17.29 -19.64 4.19
N HIS A 171 17.93 -18.78 3.40
CA HIS A 171 18.85 -19.17 2.33
C HIS A 171 20.31 -18.83 2.67
N ASN A 172 20.54 -17.71 3.35
CA ASN A 172 21.85 -17.23 3.76
C ASN A 172 21.80 -16.61 5.16
N PRO A 173 21.76 -17.46 6.22
CA PRO A 173 21.65 -17.00 7.61
C PRO A 173 22.83 -16.14 8.05
N ALA A 174 24.02 -16.37 7.49
CA ALA A 174 25.21 -15.58 7.79
C ALA A 174 25.06 -14.13 7.30
N LEU A 175 24.66 -13.94 6.03
CA LEU A 175 24.43 -12.61 5.48
C LEU A 175 23.27 -11.89 6.19
N ALA A 176 22.16 -12.59 6.46
CA ALA A 176 21.04 -12.03 7.20
C ALA A 176 21.45 -11.51 8.58
N GLY A 177 22.30 -12.26 9.30
CA GLY A 177 22.84 -11.82 10.59
C GLY A 177 23.67 -10.54 10.47
N GLN A 178 24.49 -10.43 9.43
CA GLN A 178 25.32 -9.23 9.21
C GLN A 178 24.47 -8.01 8.83
N VAL A 179 23.49 -8.16 7.93
CA VAL A 179 22.55 -7.09 7.55
C VAL A 179 21.76 -6.60 8.78
N ARG A 180 21.31 -7.52 9.64
CA ARG A 180 20.62 -7.17 10.89
C ARG A 180 21.48 -6.32 11.82
N GLN A 181 22.78 -6.62 11.91
CA GLN A 181 23.72 -5.82 12.71
C GLN A 181 23.89 -4.38 12.19
N HIS A 182 23.73 -4.14 10.89
CA HIS A 182 23.73 -2.79 10.32
C HIS A 182 22.39 -2.08 10.59
N LEU A 183 21.27 -2.80 10.54
CA LEU A 183 19.95 -2.27 10.86
C LEU A 183 19.84 -1.81 12.33
N GLU A 184 20.39 -2.56 13.28
CA GLU A 184 20.45 -2.17 14.70
C GLU A 184 21.15 -0.82 14.93
N ARG A 185 22.06 -0.45 14.02
CA ARG A 185 22.81 0.81 14.02
C ARG A 185 22.21 1.87 13.08
N TYR A 186 21.05 1.57 12.47
CA TYR A 186 20.40 2.40 11.44
C TYR A 186 21.33 2.75 10.27
N ASP A 187 22.28 1.87 9.96
CA ASP A 187 23.30 2.08 8.93
C ASP A 187 22.80 1.54 7.58
N PHE A 188 21.83 2.23 6.99
CA PHE A 188 21.20 1.82 5.73
C PHE A 188 22.16 1.84 4.54
N VAL A 189 23.20 2.69 4.60
CA VAL A 189 24.24 2.75 3.57
C VAL A 189 25.05 1.45 3.57
N ALA A 190 25.46 0.98 4.76
CA ALA A 190 26.16 -0.29 4.87
C ALA A 190 25.29 -1.48 4.44
N ILE A 191 23.99 -1.48 4.75
CA ILE A 191 23.06 -2.51 4.25
C ILE A 191 23.05 -2.55 2.72
N ARG A 192 22.91 -1.40 2.04
CA ARG A 192 22.93 -1.34 0.57
C ARG A 192 24.23 -1.87 -0.01
N GLN A 193 25.36 -1.44 0.54
CA GLN A 193 26.67 -1.84 0.03
C GLN A 193 26.90 -3.35 0.16
N GLN A 194 26.43 -3.93 1.25
CA GLN A 194 26.60 -5.34 1.53
C GLN A 194 25.69 -6.22 0.64
N LEU A 195 24.44 -5.81 0.42
CA LEU A 195 23.54 -6.49 -0.51
C LEU A 195 24.03 -6.39 -1.96
N ALA A 196 24.54 -5.21 -2.38
CA ALA A 196 25.11 -5.02 -3.71
C ALA A 196 26.33 -5.93 -3.95
N THR A 197 27.20 -6.09 -2.95
CA THR A 197 28.35 -7.00 -3.02
C THR A 197 27.89 -8.44 -3.21
N TYR A 198 26.91 -8.89 -2.42
CA TYR A 198 26.38 -10.25 -2.51
C TYR A 198 25.71 -10.55 -3.86
N LEU A 199 24.88 -9.63 -4.37
CA LEU A 199 24.19 -9.80 -5.66
C LEU A 199 25.18 -9.87 -6.82
N ASN A 200 26.25 -9.08 -6.77
CA ASN A 200 27.28 -9.08 -7.80
C ASN A 200 28.11 -10.39 -7.78
N ASP A 201 28.41 -10.92 -6.58
CA ASP A 201 29.13 -12.19 -6.44
C ASP A 201 28.28 -13.41 -6.84
N ALA A 202 26.98 -13.40 -6.55
CA ALA A 202 26.04 -14.45 -6.94
C ALA A 202 25.84 -14.53 -8.47
N TYR A 203 25.77 -13.37 -9.14
CA TYR A 203 25.66 -13.27 -10.60
C TYR A 203 26.87 -13.87 -11.33
N VAL A 204 28.06 -13.77 -10.73
CA VAL A 204 29.31 -14.30 -11.31
C VAL A 204 29.46 -15.82 -11.14
N GLN A 205 28.88 -16.41 -10.08
CA GLN A 205 29.08 -17.83 -9.77
C GLN A 205 27.99 -18.78 -10.30
N ASN A 206 26.74 -18.33 -10.49
CA ASN A 206 25.68 -19.20 -11.02
C ASN A 206 24.56 -18.40 -11.74
N PRO A 207 24.66 -18.19 -13.07
CA PRO A 207 23.78 -17.26 -13.79
C PRO A 207 22.30 -17.66 -13.83
N SER A 208 21.95 -18.92 -13.53
CA SER A 208 20.56 -19.39 -13.47
C SER A 208 19.80 -18.97 -12.20
N ASP A 209 20.50 -18.68 -11.10
CA ASP A 209 19.86 -18.21 -9.86
C ASP A 209 19.55 -16.70 -9.93
N ALA A 210 20.31 -15.96 -10.75
CA ALA A 210 20.04 -14.56 -11.04
C ALA A 210 18.76 -14.36 -11.88
N GLU A 211 18.44 -15.30 -12.79
CA GLU A 211 17.21 -15.26 -13.60
C GLU A 211 15.92 -15.45 -12.78
N LEU A 212 15.99 -16.07 -11.60
CA LEU A 212 14.85 -16.23 -10.69
C LEU A 212 14.50 -14.93 -9.92
N ILE A 213 15.43 -13.98 -9.84
CA ILE A 213 15.26 -12.69 -9.14
C ILE A 213 15.01 -11.55 -10.14
N ALA A 214 15.47 -11.68 -11.39
CA ALA A 214 15.43 -10.60 -12.39
C ALA A 214 14.14 -10.51 -13.23
N ARG A 215 13.12 -11.34 -12.99
CA ARG A 215 11.89 -11.31 -13.81
C ARG A 215 10.76 -10.50 -13.16
N ASP A 216 10.84 -9.18 -13.34
CA ASP A 216 9.70 -8.26 -13.40
C ASP A 216 9.45 -7.87 -14.87
N PRO A 217 8.23 -8.02 -15.44
CA PRO A 217 7.96 -7.81 -16.86
C PRO A 217 7.99 -6.35 -17.38
N GLN A 218 8.43 -5.36 -16.61
CA GLN A 218 8.32 -3.94 -17.00
C GLN A 218 9.58 -3.23 -17.50
N HIS A 219 10.71 -3.91 -17.76
CA HIS A 219 11.83 -3.29 -18.47
C HIS A 219 12.15 -4.04 -19.76
N GLY A 220 12.01 -3.32 -20.87
CA GLY A 220 12.32 -3.81 -22.22
C GLY A 220 13.80 -4.14 -22.40
N ASP A 221 14.03 -5.03 -23.37
CA ASP A 221 15.31 -5.55 -23.85
C ASP A 221 16.53 -4.65 -23.61
N ILE A 222 17.42 -5.12 -22.73
CA ILE A 222 18.84 -4.76 -22.73
C ILE A 222 19.62 -5.77 -23.58
N HIS A 223 19.29 -5.82 -24.87
CA HIS A 223 20.15 -6.40 -25.91
C HIS A 223 20.44 -5.35 -26.99
N SER A 224 21.15 -4.28 -26.62
CA SER A 224 21.86 -3.44 -27.59
C SER A 224 23.07 -2.73 -26.96
N ALA A 225 24.06 -3.50 -26.54
CA ALA A 225 25.40 -2.97 -26.25
C ALA A 225 26.47 -4.05 -26.40
N ILE A 226 26.49 -4.73 -27.54
CA ILE A 226 27.71 -5.35 -28.06
C ILE A 226 27.76 -5.05 -29.56
N GLY A 227 28.52 -4.02 -29.90
CA GLY A 227 28.88 -3.55 -31.22
C GLY A 227 30.02 -2.56 -31.06
#